data_AF-A0A4W5N0U5-F1
#
_entry.id   AF-A0A4W5N0U5-F1
#
_cell.length_a   1.000
_cell.length_b   1.000
_cell.length_c   1.000
_cell.angle_alpha   90.00
_cell.angle_beta   90.00
_cell.angle_gamma   90.00
#
_symmetry.space_group_name_H-M   'P 1'
#
loop_
_entity.id
_entity.type
_entity.pdbx_description
1 polymer ?
#
loop_
_entity_poly.entity_id
_entity_poly.type
_entity_poly.pdbx_seq_one_letter_code
_entity_poly.pdbx_strand_id
1 'polypeptide(L)'
;MNLVMEKKVLIVFFSGLFTLSSCQYHYVRDPKNWNEAQRYCREKYTDLATVSNMEDMKRLNHSTKDSGYDGAVWIGLKKGQYSRWQWSLADKDYYSKGQTEFSTFWDKGQPENFNEDCGVMHNSGKWHDYFCTTQLSPVCYDGTKSPDGRFLIIQKQMTWREAQHYCREHHTDLASVRNQTENKEIWNVAGSSNIWIGLFKDTWTWSDQSNSSFRYWGDREVKESCAAWNRSTSGQWIDIECLKECPFVCYSNPRPPTVKKIQVVRVMTPDPNMDLNDAKVREAILQQIKEKMKANGMPGNFELRWKKQPDGKVFHKEEKKNDRKREKREPKNKEEL
;
A
#
# COMPACT_ATOMS: atom_id res chain seq x y z
N MET A 1 47.43 -1.08 12.13
CA MET A 1 46.69 -0.14 11.26
C MET A 1 45.57 0.46 12.09
N ASN A 2 45.47 1.79 12.21
CA ASN A 2 44.49 2.42 13.10
C ASN A 2 43.37 3.06 12.26
N LEU A 3 42.16 2.47 12.31
CA LEU A 3 40.97 3.06 11.69
C LEU A 3 40.40 4.17 12.58
N VAL A 4 40.32 5.40 12.07
CA VAL A 4 39.64 6.51 12.75
C VAL A 4 38.23 6.60 12.19
N MET A 5 37.22 6.31 13.02
CA MET A 5 35.83 6.58 12.69
C MET A 5 35.45 7.89 13.38
N GLU A 6 35.17 8.95 12.62
CA GLU A 6 34.58 10.16 13.20
C GLU A 6 33.20 9.83 13.76
N LYS A 7 33.04 9.93 15.09
CA LYS A 7 31.76 9.74 15.77
C LYS A 7 30.82 10.90 15.41
N LYS A 8 29.98 10.72 14.39
CA LYS A 8 28.69 11.41 14.32
C LYS A 8 27.65 10.52 14.97
N VAL A 9 27.51 10.64 16.29
CA VAL A 9 26.47 9.96 17.07
C VAL A 9 25.12 10.46 16.56
N LEU A 10 24.42 9.63 15.79
CA LEU A 10 23.00 9.83 15.52
C LEU A 10 22.26 8.92 16.49
N ILE A 11 21.79 9.49 17.60
CA ILE A 11 20.96 8.77 18.56
C ILE A 11 19.61 8.54 17.89
N VAL A 12 19.34 7.30 17.45
CA VAL A 12 18.01 6.90 16.99
C VAL A 12 17.34 6.19 18.16
N PHE A 13 16.45 6.89 18.86
CA PHE A 13 15.58 6.30 19.86
C PHE A 13 14.55 5.42 19.15
N PHE A 14 14.67 4.09 19.27
CA PHE A 14 13.54 3.19 19.01
C PHE A 14 12.77 2.99 20.32
N SER A 15 11.94 3.98 20.66
CA SER A 15 10.94 3.84 21.71
C SER A 15 9.58 3.55 21.08
N GLY A 16 9.16 2.28 21.12
CA GLY A 16 7.75 1.89 21.03
C GLY A 16 7.12 1.83 19.63
N LEU A 17 6.44 0.70 19.37
CA LEU A 17 5.52 0.39 18.26
C LEU A 17 6.12 0.52 16.85
N PHE A 18 6.30 -0.63 16.18
CA PHE A 18 6.30 -0.64 14.71
C PHE A 18 4.95 -0.07 14.26
N THR A 19 4.89 1.23 13.94
CA THR A 19 3.82 1.73 13.08
C THR A 19 4.05 1.06 11.74
N LEU A 20 3.22 0.08 11.39
CA LEU A 20 3.04 -0.37 10.01
C LEU A 20 2.97 0.89 9.17
N SER A 21 3.96 1.07 8.29
CA SER A 21 4.09 2.28 7.49
C SER A 21 2.88 2.36 6.55
N SER A 22 1.82 3.03 7.00
CA SER A 22 0.56 3.19 6.28
C SER A 22 0.71 4.27 5.21
N CYS A 23 0.34 3.99 3.95
CA CYS A 23 0.33 4.96 2.84
C CYS A 23 -0.15 6.34 3.30
N GLN A 24 0.64 7.38 2.99
CA GLN A 24 0.27 8.77 3.26
C GLN A 24 -0.41 9.35 2.02
N TYR A 25 -1.58 9.93 2.23
CA TYR A 25 -2.37 10.58 1.17
C TYR A 25 -2.12 12.08 1.17
N HIS A 26 -1.98 12.65 -0.02
CA HIS A 26 -1.65 14.05 -0.26
C HIS A 26 -2.69 14.66 -1.18
N TYR A 27 -3.52 15.56 -0.64
CA TYR A 27 -4.48 16.33 -1.44
C TYR A 27 -3.76 17.39 -2.27
N VAL A 28 -4.07 17.46 -3.55
CA VAL A 28 -3.56 18.45 -4.49
C VAL A 28 -4.72 19.26 -5.04
N ARG A 29 -4.71 20.56 -4.74
CA ARG A 29 -5.80 21.49 -5.08
C ARG A 29 -5.88 21.82 -6.57
N ASP A 30 -4.74 21.84 -7.25
CA ASP A 30 -4.64 22.23 -8.66
C ASP A 30 -5.41 21.22 -9.54
N PRO A 31 -6.52 21.60 -10.18
CA PRO A 31 -7.37 20.65 -10.89
C PRO A 31 -6.71 20.17 -12.18
N LYS A 32 -6.87 18.88 -12.48
CA LYS A 32 -6.33 18.21 -13.68
C LYS A 32 -7.30 17.14 -14.17
N ASN A 33 -7.23 16.80 -15.45
CA ASN A 33 -7.87 15.57 -15.92
C ASN A 33 -7.19 14.33 -15.32
N TRP A 34 -7.84 13.17 -15.35
CA TRP A 34 -7.38 11.98 -14.64
C TRP A 34 -5.95 11.55 -15.05
N ASN A 35 -5.64 11.62 -16.35
CA ASN A 35 -4.33 11.22 -16.89
C ASN A 35 -3.22 12.19 -16.47
N GLU A 36 -3.50 13.48 -16.45
CA GLU A 36 -2.57 14.52 -15.99
C GLU A 36 -2.35 14.45 -14.47
N ALA A 37 -3.41 14.21 -13.70
CA ALA A 37 -3.33 13.98 -12.26
C ALA A 37 -2.43 12.76 -11.96
N GLN A 38 -2.61 11.66 -12.69
CA GLN A 38 -1.75 10.47 -12.59
C GLN A 38 -0.29 10.79 -12.89
N ARG A 39 -0.03 11.51 -14.00
CA ARG A 39 1.33 11.90 -14.38
C ARG A 39 1.98 12.75 -13.30
N TYR A 40 1.26 13.72 -12.76
CA TYR A 40 1.72 14.55 -11.66
C TYR A 40 2.06 13.71 -10.42
N CYS A 41 1.15 12.81 -10.02
CA CYS A 41 1.38 11.97 -8.84
C CYS A 41 2.58 11.03 -9.01
N ARG A 42 2.83 10.50 -10.21
CA ARG A 42 4.01 9.67 -10.49
C ARG A 42 5.31 10.47 -10.53
N GLU A 43 5.24 11.75 -10.89
CA GLU A 43 6.41 12.62 -10.91
C GLU A 43 6.79 13.11 -9.51
N LYS A 44 5.79 13.41 -8.65
CA LYS A 44 6.01 14.01 -7.32
C LYS A 44 5.86 13.04 -6.14
N TYR A 45 5.11 11.96 -6.31
CA TYR A 45 4.75 10.99 -5.27
C TYR A 45 4.92 9.54 -5.79
N THR A 46 4.08 8.58 -5.36
CA THR A 46 4.07 7.22 -5.91
C THR A 46 3.09 7.09 -7.07
N ASP A 47 1.79 7.30 -6.84
CA ASP A 47 0.75 7.31 -7.87
C ASP A 47 -0.50 8.04 -7.32
N LEU A 48 -1.57 8.13 -8.11
CA LEU A 48 -2.90 8.48 -7.59
C LEU A 48 -3.32 7.51 -6.48
N ALA A 49 -4.09 8.01 -5.52
CA ALA A 49 -4.52 7.30 -4.32
C ALA A 49 -5.10 5.91 -4.62
N THR A 50 -4.47 4.88 -4.04
CA THR A 50 -5.00 3.50 -4.00
C THR A 50 -5.53 3.20 -2.63
N VAL A 51 -6.75 2.66 -2.54
CA VAL A 51 -7.38 2.29 -1.28
C VAL A 51 -7.48 0.77 -1.19
N SER A 52 -6.95 0.20 -0.12
CA SER A 52 -6.91 -1.27 0.08
C SER A 52 -7.82 -1.78 1.19
N ASN A 53 -8.31 -0.91 2.08
CA ASN A 53 -9.18 -1.28 3.20
C ASN A 53 -9.86 -0.04 3.81
N MET A 54 -10.63 -0.24 4.88
CA MET A 54 -11.33 0.84 5.56
C MET A 54 -10.38 1.83 6.27
N GLU A 55 -9.22 1.39 6.74
CA GLU A 55 -8.23 2.30 7.34
C GLU A 55 -7.64 3.25 6.29
N ASP A 56 -7.39 2.74 5.08
CA ASP A 56 -7.00 3.56 3.93
C ASP A 56 -8.08 4.60 3.59
N MET A 57 -9.36 4.21 3.60
CA MET A 57 -10.47 5.14 3.41
C MET A 57 -10.54 6.23 4.49
N LYS A 58 -10.35 5.86 5.76
CA LYS A 58 -10.33 6.83 6.87
C LYS A 58 -9.19 7.83 6.70
N ARG A 59 -8.01 7.38 6.27
CA ARG A 59 -6.86 8.26 6.00
C ARG A 59 -7.08 9.15 4.77
N LEU A 60 -7.69 8.64 3.71
CA LEU A 60 -8.12 9.43 2.55
C LEU A 60 -9.15 10.50 2.95
N ASN A 61 -10.16 10.13 3.74
CA ASN A 61 -11.14 11.07 4.29
C ASN A 61 -10.45 12.15 5.13
N HIS A 62 -9.42 11.80 5.90
CA HIS A 62 -8.70 12.77 6.72
C HIS A 62 -7.84 13.73 5.90
N SER A 63 -7.15 13.25 4.85
CA SER A 63 -6.25 14.10 4.03
C SER A 63 -6.98 15.20 3.26
N THR A 64 -8.28 15.07 3.05
CA THR A 64 -9.13 16.05 2.36
C THR A 64 -9.94 16.94 3.30
N LYS A 65 -10.07 16.59 4.59
CA LYS A 65 -10.89 17.35 5.57
C LYS A 65 -10.48 18.81 5.69
N ASP A 66 -9.18 19.06 5.82
CA ASP A 66 -8.60 20.38 6.08
C ASP A 66 -8.53 21.27 4.83
N SER A 67 -8.85 20.72 3.65
CA SER A 67 -8.79 21.46 2.38
C SER A 67 -9.86 22.54 2.23
N GLY A 68 -10.97 22.42 2.97
CA GLY A 68 -12.19 23.21 2.80
C GLY A 68 -13.00 22.87 1.54
N TYR A 69 -12.54 21.93 0.71
CA TYR A 69 -13.22 21.50 -0.51
C TYR A 69 -14.23 20.38 -0.21
N ASP A 70 -15.42 20.48 -0.80
CA ASP A 70 -16.57 19.58 -0.64
C ASP A 70 -16.94 18.80 -1.92
N GLY A 71 -16.26 19.10 -3.01
CA GLY A 71 -16.43 18.44 -4.30
C GLY A 71 -15.68 17.12 -4.43
N ALA A 72 -15.76 16.56 -5.64
CA ALA A 72 -15.09 15.31 -6.00
C ALA A 72 -13.59 15.52 -6.28
N VAL A 73 -12.77 14.55 -5.88
CA VAL A 73 -11.32 14.53 -6.14
C VAL A 73 -10.92 13.22 -6.79
N TRP A 74 -9.97 13.25 -7.74
CA TRP A 74 -9.51 12.03 -8.40
C TRP A 74 -8.77 11.09 -7.45
N ILE A 75 -9.07 9.79 -7.60
CA ILE A 75 -8.34 8.67 -7.02
C ILE A 75 -7.85 7.73 -8.13
N GLY A 76 -6.99 6.78 -7.80
CA GLY A 76 -6.28 5.94 -8.77
C GLY A 76 -7.12 4.88 -9.45
N LEU A 77 -8.43 4.79 -9.19
CA LEU A 77 -9.28 3.76 -9.77
C LEU A 77 -9.86 4.21 -11.12
N LYS A 78 -9.73 3.35 -12.14
CA LYS A 78 -10.26 3.59 -13.49
C LYS A 78 -10.80 2.29 -14.11
N LYS A 79 -11.72 2.40 -15.05
CA LYS A 79 -12.24 1.25 -15.81
C LYS A 79 -11.10 0.59 -16.59
N GLY A 80 -10.97 -0.71 -16.42
CA GLY A 80 -9.99 -1.57 -17.08
C GLY A 80 -10.58 -2.24 -18.32
N GLN A 81 -9.73 -3.02 -19.00
CA GLN A 81 -10.11 -3.75 -20.21
C GLN A 81 -10.75 -5.12 -19.93
N TYR A 82 -10.48 -5.69 -18.77
CA TYR A 82 -10.89 -7.05 -18.41
C TYR A 82 -11.69 -7.04 -17.11
N SER A 83 -12.74 -7.84 -17.09
CA SER A 83 -13.49 -8.14 -15.88
C SER A 83 -12.89 -9.36 -15.17
N ARG A 84 -12.93 -9.36 -13.84
CA ARG A 84 -12.51 -10.53 -13.03
C ARG A 84 -13.37 -10.66 -11.78
N TRP A 85 -13.67 -11.88 -11.39
CA TRP A 85 -14.29 -12.18 -10.09
C TRP A 85 -13.30 -11.87 -8.95
N GLN A 86 -13.78 -11.21 -7.91
CA GLN A 86 -13.01 -10.83 -6.73
C GLN A 86 -13.89 -10.88 -5.48
N TRP A 87 -13.26 -11.06 -4.32
CA TRP A 87 -13.90 -10.88 -3.03
C TRP A 87 -13.85 -9.42 -2.60
N SER A 88 -14.95 -8.93 -2.03
CA SER A 88 -15.10 -7.56 -1.52
C SER A 88 -14.12 -7.23 -0.40
N LEU A 89 -13.86 -8.18 0.49
CA LEU A 89 -12.84 -8.06 1.51
C LEU A 89 -11.46 -8.13 0.84
N ALA A 90 -10.71 -7.04 0.91
CA ALA A 90 -9.48 -6.85 0.14
C ALA A 90 -8.19 -7.11 0.93
N ASP A 91 -8.31 -7.62 2.16
CA ASP A 91 -7.16 -7.83 3.03
C ASP A 91 -6.31 -9.00 2.50
N LYS A 92 -5.06 -8.69 2.11
CA LYS A 92 -4.16 -9.68 1.52
C LYS A 92 -3.65 -10.69 2.53
N ASP A 93 -3.56 -10.32 3.81
CA ASP A 93 -3.12 -11.22 4.88
C ASP A 93 -4.26 -12.18 5.28
N TYR A 94 -5.48 -11.91 4.83
CA TYR A 94 -6.66 -12.73 5.10
C TYR A 94 -6.77 -13.99 4.21
N TYR A 95 -6.21 -13.97 3.00
CA TYR A 95 -6.28 -15.10 2.06
C TYR A 95 -4.93 -15.85 1.97
N SER A 96 -4.96 -17.16 2.21
CA SER A 96 -3.84 -18.04 1.88
C SER A 96 -3.78 -18.34 0.39
N LYS A 97 -2.60 -18.73 -0.13
CA LYS A 97 -2.41 -19.09 -1.55
C LYS A 97 -3.43 -20.15 -1.99
N GLY A 98 -4.20 -19.85 -3.04
CA GLY A 98 -5.23 -20.74 -3.60
C GLY A 98 -6.65 -20.57 -3.04
N GLN A 99 -6.86 -19.80 -1.95
CA GLN A 99 -8.19 -19.58 -1.35
C GLN A 99 -9.10 -18.63 -2.15
N THR A 100 -8.61 -18.09 -3.27
CA THR A 100 -9.38 -17.24 -4.19
C THR A 100 -9.75 -17.97 -5.48
N GLU A 101 -9.55 -19.30 -5.55
CA GLU A 101 -9.94 -20.09 -6.73
C GLU A 101 -11.44 -20.40 -6.67
N PHE A 102 -12.20 -19.67 -7.49
CA PHE A 102 -13.67 -19.63 -7.47
C PHE A 102 -14.37 -20.92 -7.94
N SER A 103 -13.67 -21.82 -8.64
CA SER A 103 -14.28 -22.78 -9.56
C SER A 103 -15.08 -23.91 -8.90
N THR A 104 -14.84 -24.24 -7.63
CA THR A 104 -15.41 -25.45 -7.00
C THR A 104 -16.78 -25.25 -6.34
N PHE A 105 -17.19 -24.00 -6.13
CA PHE A 105 -18.42 -23.65 -5.42
C PHE A 105 -19.57 -23.21 -6.33
N TRP A 106 -19.30 -22.87 -7.59
CA TRP A 106 -20.34 -22.58 -8.56
C TRP A 106 -21.28 -23.76 -8.78
N ASP A 107 -22.54 -23.46 -9.03
CA ASP A 107 -23.50 -24.46 -9.49
C ASP A 107 -23.22 -24.84 -10.95
N LYS A 108 -23.77 -25.97 -11.39
CA LYS A 108 -23.58 -26.44 -12.76
C LYS A 108 -24.20 -25.42 -13.74
N GLY A 109 -23.39 -24.90 -14.65
CA GLY A 109 -23.80 -23.91 -15.65
C GLY A 109 -23.47 -22.46 -15.27
N GLN A 110 -23.01 -22.23 -14.04
CA GLN A 110 -22.71 -20.90 -13.51
C GLN A 110 -21.18 -20.61 -13.54
N PRO A 111 -20.76 -19.35 -13.65
CA PRO A 111 -21.58 -18.15 -13.89
C PRO A 111 -22.05 -18.04 -15.35
N GLU A 112 -23.29 -17.60 -15.56
CA GLU A 112 -23.95 -17.48 -16.87
C GLU A 112 -23.65 -16.12 -17.56
N ASN A 113 -23.11 -15.14 -16.83
CA ASN A 113 -22.55 -13.88 -17.34
C ASN A 113 -23.54 -12.95 -18.08
N PHE A 114 -24.82 -12.91 -17.69
CA PHE A 114 -25.85 -12.03 -18.28
C PHE A 114 -25.93 -10.63 -17.64
N ASN A 115 -24.79 -9.96 -17.40
CA ASN A 115 -24.67 -8.75 -16.55
C ASN A 115 -25.05 -8.99 -15.07
N GLU A 116 -24.93 -10.23 -14.64
CA GLU A 116 -25.12 -10.68 -13.26
C GLU A 116 -23.80 -10.61 -12.50
N ASP A 117 -23.30 -9.40 -12.25
CA ASP A 117 -21.93 -9.20 -11.78
C ASP A 117 -21.74 -9.41 -10.26
N CYS A 118 -22.73 -9.98 -9.55
CA CYS A 118 -22.71 -10.17 -8.10
C CYS A 118 -23.01 -11.62 -7.72
N GLY A 119 -22.18 -12.20 -6.85
CA GLY A 119 -22.33 -13.58 -6.43
C GLY A 119 -23.30 -13.74 -5.25
N VAL A 120 -24.15 -14.75 -5.33
CA VAL A 120 -25.01 -15.21 -4.23
C VAL A 120 -24.59 -16.60 -3.79
N MET A 121 -24.82 -16.91 -2.51
CA MET A 121 -24.98 -18.31 -2.12
C MET A 121 -26.44 -18.69 -2.30
N HIS A 122 -26.68 -19.66 -3.18
CA HIS A 122 -27.99 -20.22 -3.46
C HIS A 122 -28.45 -21.15 -2.32
N ASN A 123 -29.75 -21.44 -2.25
CA ASN A 123 -30.32 -22.34 -1.24
C ASN A 123 -29.67 -23.74 -1.18
N SER A 124 -29.01 -24.18 -2.26
CA SER A 124 -28.26 -25.44 -2.36
C SER A 124 -26.87 -25.38 -1.73
N GLY A 125 -26.43 -24.20 -1.29
CA GLY A 125 -25.07 -23.94 -0.82
C GLY A 125 -24.04 -23.77 -1.94
N LYS A 126 -24.48 -23.81 -3.20
CA LYS A 126 -23.66 -23.48 -4.40
C LYS A 126 -23.80 -22.00 -4.76
N TRP A 127 -22.88 -21.49 -5.55
CA TRP A 127 -22.87 -20.08 -5.95
C TRP A 127 -23.51 -19.88 -7.31
N HIS A 128 -24.26 -18.81 -7.43
CA HIS A 128 -24.84 -18.31 -8.67
C HIS A 128 -24.41 -16.86 -8.87
N ASP A 129 -24.38 -16.41 -10.12
CA ASP A 129 -24.23 -15.00 -10.46
C ASP A 129 -25.63 -14.38 -10.60
N TYR A 130 -25.87 -13.24 -9.94
CA TYR A 130 -27.17 -12.56 -9.88
C TYR A 130 -27.03 -11.08 -10.23
N PHE A 131 -28.13 -10.46 -10.69
CA PHE A 131 -28.20 -9.00 -10.86
C PHE A 131 -27.94 -8.31 -9.53
N CYS A 132 -26.90 -7.46 -9.49
CA CYS A 132 -26.49 -6.72 -8.29
C CYS A 132 -27.60 -5.84 -7.68
N THR A 133 -28.64 -5.51 -8.46
CA THR A 133 -29.82 -4.72 -8.06
C THR A 133 -30.91 -5.54 -7.38
N THR A 134 -30.79 -6.87 -7.33
CA THR A 134 -31.74 -7.73 -6.62
C THR A 134 -31.65 -7.46 -5.12
N GLN A 135 -32.79 -7.38 -4.42
CA GLN A 135 -32.78 -7.20 -2.97
C GLN A 135 -32.73 -8.58 -2.28
N LEU A 136 -31.65 -8.84 -1.54
CA LEU A 136 -31.45 -10.08 -0.77
C LEU A 136 -30.83 -9.77 0.59
N SER A 137 -30.99 -10.69 1.53
CA SER A 137 -30.32 -10.61 2.83
C SER A 137 -28.81 -10.84 2.68
N PRO A 138 -27.95 -10.02 3.29
CA PRO A 138 -26.51 -10.25 3.24
C PRO A 138 -25.98 -11.06 4.42
N VAL A 139 -24.83 -11.71 4.19
CA VAL A 139 -24.01 -12.27 5.27
C VAL A 139 -22.74 -11.45 5.42
N CYS A 140 -22.56 -10.85 6.59
CA CYS A 140 -21.38 -10.09 6.96
C CYS A 140 -20.39 -10.95 7.77
N TYR A 141 -19.12 -10.56 7.78
CA TYR A 141 -18.17 -11.00 8.80
C TYR A 141 -18.40 -10.26 10.12
N ASP A 142 -18.61 -10.99 11.22
CA ASP A 142 -18.67 -10.39 12.56
C ASP A 142 -17.26 -10.36 13.16
N GLY A 143 -16.60 -9.20 13.06
CA GLY A 143 -15.25 -8.97 13.58
C GLY A 143 -15.15 -8.89 15.10
N THR A 144 -16.25 -9.07 15.84
CA THR A 144 -16.30 -8.87 17.31
C THR A 144 -16.48 -10.15 18.11
N LYS A 145 -16.79 -11.28 17.48
CA LYS A 145 -17.00 -12.57 18.16
C LYS A 145 -15.99 -13.63 17.70
N SER A 146 -15.54 -14.41 18.67
CA SER A 146 -14.61 -15.55 18.59
C SER A 146 -15.00 -16.58 17.50
N PRO A 147 -14.15 -17.59 17.19
CA PRO A 147 -14.19 -18.40 15.96
C PRO A 147 -15.53 -18.98 15.50
N ASP A 148 -16.47 -19.25 16.41
CA ASP A 148 -17.80 -19.82 16.11
C ASP A 148 -18.86 -18.77 15.72
N GLY A 149 -18.53 -17.47 15.82
CA GLY A 149 -19.42 -16.34 15.55
C GLY A 149 -18.98 -15.48 14.38
N ARG A 150 -18.18 -16.01 13.45
CA ARG A 150 -17.50 -15.24 12.40
C ARG A 150 -18.40 -14.71 11.27
N PHE A 151 -19.60 -15.27 11.10
CA PHE A 151 -20.55 -14.87 10.07
C PHE A 151 -21.90 -14.48 10.67
N LEU A 152 -22.47 -13.40 10.18
CA LEU A 152 -23.75 -12.87 10.63
C LEU A 152 -24.68 -12.62 9.45
N ILE A 153 -25.83 -13.29 9.44
CA ILE A 153 -26.90 -12.97 8.49
C ILE A 153 -27.67 -11.73 8.96
N ILE A 154 -27.83 -10.78 8.07
CA ILE A 154 -28.65 -9.59 8.29
C ILE A 154 -29.98 -9.81 7.57
N GLN A 155 -31.08 -9.85 8.33
CA GLN A 155 -32.42 -10.13 7.79
C GLN A 155 -33.04 -8.98 6.97
N LYS A 156 -32.26 -7.95 6.64
CA LYS A 156 -32.69 -6.81 5.82
C LYS A 156 -32.40 -7.13 4.37
N GLN A 157 -33.40 -7.02 3.50
CA GLN A 157 -33.18 -7.14 2.07
C GLN A 157 -32.55 -5.87 1.52
N MET A 158 -31.47 -6.02 0.78
CA MET A 158 -30.65 -4.92 0.26
C MET A 158 -30.09 -5.33 -1.11
N THR A 159 -29.84 -4.38 -1.99
CA THR A 159 -28.98 -4.62 -3.17
C THR A 159 -27.58 -5.04 -2.73
N TRP A 160 -26.79 -5.65 -3.62
CA TRP A 160 -25.44 -6.11 -3.24
C TRP A 160 -24.57 -4.96 -2.71
N ARG A 161 -24.72 -3.75 -3.28
CA ARG A 161 -23.95 -2.58 -2.87
C ARG A 161 -24.39 -2.03 -1.53
N GLU A 162 -25.69 -1.90 -1.30
CA GLU A 162 -26.23 -1.50 0.00
C GLU A 162 -25.82 -2.49 1.09
N ALA A 163 -25.88 -3.80 0.79
CA ALA A 163 -25.40 -4.85 1.67
C ALA A 163 -23.91 -4.72 2.01
N GLN A 164 -23.05 -4.52 1.02
CA GLN A 164 -21.62 -4.30 1.24
C GLN A 164 -21.36 -3.09 2.12
N HIS A 165 -22.04 -1.98 1.81
CA HIS A 165 -21.93 -0.74 2.58
C HIS A 165 -22.34 -0.97 4.03
N TYR A 166 -23.51 -1.58 4.27
CA TYR A 166 -24.00 -1.93 5.59
C TYR A 166 -23.00 -2.79 6.37
N CYS A 167 -22.48 -3.86 5.76
CA CYS A 167 -21.51 -4.74 6.41
C CYS A 167 -20.23 -4.00 6.79
N ARG A 168 -19.79 -3.01 6.01
CA ARG A 168 -18.57 -2.24 6.31
C ARG A 168 -18.77 -1.13 7.34
N GLU A 169 -20.00 -0.62 7.46
CA GLU A 169 -20.33 0.38 8.47
C GLU A 169 -20.58 -0.23 9.85
N HIS A 170 -21.22 -1.40 9.89
CA HIS A 170 -21.64 -2.03 11.13
C HIS A 170 -20.79 -3.25 11.55
N HIS A 171 -20.06 -3.84 10.60
CA HIS A 171 -19.26 -5.05 10.79
C HIS A 171 -17.92 -4.91 10.03
N THR A 172 -17.36 -6.01 9.52
CA THR A 172 -16.11 -5.97 8.73
C THR A 172 -16.38 -5.73 7.24
N ASP A 173 -17.02 -6.69 6.56
CA ASP A 173 -17.41 -6.62 5.13
C ASP A 173 -18.38 -7.78 4.83
N LEU A 174 -18.89 -7.85 3.60
CA LEU A 174 -19.59 -9.04 3.11
C LEU A 174 -18.67 -10.28 3.19
N ALA A 175 -19.27 -11.41 3.52
CA ALA A 175 -18.59 -12.67 3.73
C ALA A 175 -17.88 -13.16 2.47
N SER A 176 -16.59 -13.45 2.59
CA SER A 176 -15.86 -14.24 1.60
C SER A 176 -15.90 -15.72 1.95
N VAL A 177 -15.74 -16.57 0.94
CA VAL A 177 -15.73 -18.01 1.11
C VAL A 177 -14.36 -18.55 0.70
N ARG A 178 -13.52 -18.84 1.69
CA ARG A 178 -12.12 -19.27 1.45
C ARG A 178 -11.94 -20.78 1.33
N ASN A 179 -12.89 -21.55 1.86
CA ASN A 179 -12.85 -23.00 1.86
C ASN A 179 -14.24 -23.61 2.11
N GLN A 180 -14.33 -24.94 1.99
CA GLN A 180 -15.58 -25.69 2.13
C GLN A 180 -16.24 -25.54 3.51
N THR A 181 -15.44 -25.40 4.57
CA THR A 181 -15.94 -25.21 5.93
C THR A 181 -16.67 -23.88 6.02
N GLU A 182 -16.07 -22.80 5.51
CA GLU A 182 -16.70 -21.47 5.47
C GLU A 182 -17.98 -21.48 4.64
N ASN A 183 -17.96 -22.16 3.49
CA ASN A 183 -19.13 -22.28 2.62
C ASN A 183 -20.29 -22.96 3.36
N LYS A 184 -20.00 -24.03 4.09
CA LYS A 184 -21.00 -24.77 4.86
C LYS A 184 -21.55 -23.97 6.03
N GLU A 185 -20.71 -23.21 6.73
CA GLU A 185 -21.15 -22.34 7.82
C GLU A 185 -22.09 -21.23 7.33
N ILE A 186 -21.72 -20.55 6.24
CA ILE A 186 -22.58 -19.52 5.62
C ILE A 186 -23.91 -20.14 5.18
N TRP A 187 -23.87 -21.32 4.57
CA TRP A 187 -25.09 -22.03 4.16
C TRP A 187 -25.98 -22.40 5.35
N ASN A 188 -25.40 -22.88 6.45
CA ASN A 188 -26.13 -23.23 7.66
C ASN A 188 -26.84 -22.02 8.28
N VAL A 189 -26.20 -20.83 8.30
CA VAL A 189 -26.85 -19.61 8.81
C VAL A 189 -27.87 -19.01 7.85
N ALA A 190 -27.79 -19.34 6.55
CA ALA A 190 -28.71 -18.86 5.52
C ALA A 190 -30.09 -19.54 5.56
N GLY A 191 -30.21 -20.72 6.17
CA GLY A 191 -31.50 -21.40 6.36
C GLY A 191 -32.27 -21.63 5.07
N SER A 192 -31.59 -22.04 4.00
CA SER A 192 -32.14 -22.28 2.65
C SER A 192 -32.61 -21.03 1.89
N SER A 193 -32.19 -19.83 2.29
CA SER A 193 -32.43 -18.60 1.52
C SER A 193 -31.27 -18.28 0.58
N ASN A 194 -31.57 -17.59 -0.52
CA ASN A 194 -30.53 -16.97 -1.35
C ASN A 194 -30.02 -15.72 -0.64
N ILE A 195 -28.70 -15.62 -0.49
CA ILE A 195 -28.07 -14.56 0.30
C ILE A 195 -26.89 -13.94 -0.42
N TRP A 196 -26.68 -12.65 -0.18
CA TRP A 196 -25.50 -11.97 -0.69
C TRP A 196 -24.24 -12.45 0.01
N ILE A 197 -23.25 -12.84 -0.80
CA ILE A 197 -21.86 -13.04 -0.38
C ILE A 197 -20.98 -11.97 -1.02
N GLY A 198 -19.75 -11.83 -0.53
CA GLY A 198 -18.84 -10.76 -0.94
C GLY A 198 -18.26 -10.90 -2.34
N LEU A 199 -18.72 -11.84 -3.15
CA LEU A 199 -18.19 -12.10 -4.48
C LEU A 199 -18.79 -11.11 -5.49
N PHE A 200 -17.95 -10.47 -6.30
CA PHE A 200 -18.40 -9.57 -7.37
C PHE A 200 -17.44 -9.60 -8.55
N LYS A 201 -17.95 -9.25 -9.72
CA LYS A 201 -17.19 -9.17 -10.97
C LYS A 201 -16.79 -7.72 -11.21
N ASP A 202 -15.49 -7.47 -11.14
CA ASP A 202 -14.97 -6.11 -11.22
C ASP A 202 -14.32 -5.84 -12.57
N THR A 203 -14.68 -4.70 -13.16
CA THR A 203 -14.07 -4.15 -14.38
C THR A 203 -13.07 -3.04 -14.08
N TRP A 204 -12.92 -2.62 -12.83
CA TRP A 204 -12.07 -1.50 -12.44
C TRP A 204 -10.64 -1.95 -12.06
N THR A 205 -9.68 -1.08 -12.32
CA THR A 205 -8.24 -1.31 -12.10
C THR A 205 -7.60 -0.11 -11.44
N TRP A 206 -6.66 -0.36 -10.53
CA TRP A 206 -5.87 0.69 -9.88
C TRP A 206 -4.71 1.15 -10.75
N SER A 207 -4.45 2.45 -10.75
CA SER A 207 -3.41 3.12 -11.52
C SER A 207 -2.01 2.64 -11.16
N ASP A 208 -1.79 2.34 -9.89
CA ASP A 208 -0.54 1.80 -9.34
C ASP A 208 -0.34 0.30 -9.60
N GLN A 209 -1.27 -0.33 -10.33
CA GLN A 209 -1.28 -1.76 -10.66
C GLN A 209 -1.47 -2.68 -9.44
N SER A 210 -1.87 -2.14 -8.30
CA SER A 210 -2.21 -2.94 -7.14
C SER A 210 -3.43 -3.82 -7.40
N ASN A 211 -3.48 -4.95 -6.71
CA ASN A 211 -4.57 -5.91 -6.79
C ASN A 211 -5.62 -5.69 -5.67
N SER A 212 -5.84 -4.44 -5.24
CA SER A 212 -6.87 -4.17 -4.22
C SER A 212 -8.27 -4.37 -4.83
N SER A 213 -9.09 -5.20 -4.17
CA SER A 213 -10.50 -5.41 -4.49
C SER A 213 -11.44 -4.47 -3.71
N PHE A 214 -10.90 -3.58 -2.88
CA PHE A 214 -11.72 -2.70 -2.03
C PHE A 214 -12.44 -1.65 -2.88
N ARG A 215 -13.77 -1.56 -2.75
CA ARG A 215 -14.62 -0.66 -3.55
C ARG A 215 -15.63 0.06 -2.67
N TYR A 216 -15.55 1.37 -2.51
CA TYR A 216 -16.47 2.13 -1.64
C TYR A 216 -17.37 3.05 -2.46
N TRP A 217 -18.05 2.50 -3.47
CA TRP A 217 -18.94 3.24 -4.36
C TRP A 217 -20.20 3.74 -3.65
N GLY A 218 -20.75 4.86 -4.13
CA GLY A 218 -22.08 5.33 -3.74
C GLY A 218 -23.21 4.52 -4.39
N ASP A 219 -24.43 4.79 -3.93
CA ASP A 219 -25.65 4.11 -4.40
C ASP A 219 -26.14 4.66 -5.76
N ARG A 220 -25.36 4.38 -6.81
CA ARG A 220 -25.73 4.65 -8.20
C ARG A 220 -25.07 3.66 -9.13
N GLU A 221 -25.68 3.44 -10.29
CA GLU A 221 -25.04 2.68 -11.35
C GLU A 221 -23.73 3.37 -11.82
N VAL A 222 -22.71 2.56 -12.07
CA VAL A 222 -21.38 3.03 -12.49
C VAL A 222 -21.33 3.01 -14.01
N LYS A 223 -21.33 4.20 -14.62
CA LYS A 223 -21.48 4.41 -16.07
C LYS A 223 -20.20 4.91 -16.73
N GLU A 224 -19.48 5.79 -16.04
CA GLU A 224 -18.27 6.45 -16.50
C GLU A 224 -17.02 5.58 -16.32
N SER A 225 -15.86 6.17 -16.63
CA SER A 225 -14.59 5.44 -16.76
C SER A 225 -13.53 5.78 -15.69
N CYS A 226 -13.70 6.83 -14.90
CA CYS A 226 -12.74 7.25 -13.88
C CYS A 226 -13.41 7.51 -12.53
N ALA A 227 -12.78 7.06 -11.44
CA ALA A 227 -13.34 7.16 -10.11
C ALA A 227 -12.84 8.41 -9.39
N ALA A 228 -13.75 9.09 -8.69
CA ALA A 228 -13.45 10.18 -7.80
C ALA A 228 -14.01 9.89 -6.41
N TRP A 229 -13.24 10.24 -5.38
CA TRP A 229 -13.73 10.30 -4.01
C TRP A 229 -14.54 11.58 -3.83
N ASN A 230 -15.70 11.51 -3.16
CA ASN A 230 -16.58 12.66 -3.00
C ASN A 230 -16.96 12.88 -1.53
N ARG A 231 -16.66 14.07 -1.01
CA ARG A 231 -16.96 14.45 0.38
C ARG A 231 -18.46 14.56 0.64
N SER A 232 -19.22 15.08 -0.33
CA SER A 232 -20.67 15.28 -0.21
C SER A 232 -21.44 13.98 0.00
N THR A 233 -20.84 12.84 -0.35
CA THR A 233 -21.41 11.49 -0.17
C THR A 233 -20.67 10.71 0.93
N SER A 234 -20.25 11.41 1.99
CA SER A 234 -19.52 10.81 3.13
C SER A 234 -18.23 10.05 2.73
N GLY A 235 -17.60 10.45 1.63
CA GLY A 235 -16.41 9.82 1.09
C GLY A 235 -16.66 8.61 0.18
N GLN A 236 -17.92 8.31 -0.14
CA GLN A 236 -18.25 7.34 -1.18
C GLN A 236 -17.71 7.79 -2.54
N TRP A 237 -17.37 6.81 -3.37
CA TRP A 237 -16.81 7.05 -4.69
C TRP A 237 -17.92 7.24 -5.71
N ILE A 238 -17.66 8.11 -6.66
CA ILE A 238 -18.49 8.33 -7.84
C ILE A 238 -17.63 8.16 -9.09
N ASP A 239 -18.27 7.77 -10.18
CA ASP A 239 -17.67 7.69 -11.49
C ASP A 239 -17.94 8.99 -12.25
N ILE A 240 -16.89 9.55 -12.86
CA ILE A 240 -16.89 10.80 -13.60
C ILE A 240 -16.11 10.59 -14.91
N GLU A 241 -16.49 11.33 -15.95
CA GLU A 241 -15.75 11.40 -17.21
C GLU A 241 -14.27 11.76 -16.98
N CYS A 242 -13.36 10.94 -17.51
CA CYS A 242 -11.92 11.06 -17.27
C CYS A 242 -11.30 12.40 -17.74
N LEU A 243 -11.95 13.09 -18.67
CA LEU A 243 -11.50 14.37 -19.21
C LEU A 243 -11.85 15.56 -18.32
N LYS A 244 -12.74 15.37 -17.33
CA LYS A 244 -13.10 16.45 -16.40
C LYS A 244 -11.90 16.83 -15.53
N GLU A 245 -11.71 18.12 -15.33
CA GLU A 245 -10.69 18.60 -14.41
C GLU A 245 -11.22 18.59 -12.97
N CYS A 246 -10.51 17.89 -12.09
CA CYS A 246 -10.80 17.85 -10.66
C CYS A 246 -9.50 17.99 -9.88
N PRO A 247 -9.53 18.53 -8.64
CA PRO A 247 -8.48 18.30 -7.67
C PRO A 247 -8.26 16.79 -7.48
N PHE A 248 -7.12 16.38 -6.92
CA PHE A 248 -6.78 14.97 -6.87
C PHE A 248 -5.98 14.59 -5.63
N VAL A 249 -5.97 13.30 -5.29
CA VAL A 249 -5.20 12.79 -4.16
C VAL A 249 -4.13 11.85 -4.67
N CYS A 250 -2.87 12.19 -4.39
CA CYS A 250 -1.75 11.27 -4.59
C CYS A 250 -1.54 10.46 -3.32
N TYR A 251 -0.95 9.27 -3.43
CA TYR A 251 -0.37 8.61 -2.28
C TYR A 251 1.14 8.46 -2.45
N SER A 252 1.80 8.43 -1.29
CA SER A 252 3.16 7.94 -1.19
C SER A 252 3.15 6.79 -0.21
N ASN A 253 3.82 5.69 -0.59
CA ASN A 253 4.27 4.77 0.44
C ASN A 253 5.11 5.59 1.43
N PRO A 254 4.85 5.54 2.74
CA PRO A 254 5.77 6.07 3.74
C PRO A 254 7.08 5.28 3.59
N ARG A 255 7.94 5.73 2.68
CA ARG A 255 9.27 5.16 2.57
C ARG A 255 9.99 5.57 3.87
N PRO A 256 10.77 4.70 4.51
CA PRO A 256 12.13 5.13 4.77
C PRO A 256 12.83 5.15 3.40
N PRO A 257 13.17 6.33 2.82
CA PRO A 257 14.30 6.32 1.91
C PRO A 257 15.43 5.74 2.74
N THR A 258 16.06 4.65 2.31
CA THR A 258 17.40 4.35 2.80
C THR A 258 18.23 5.58 2.44
N VAL A 259 18.37 6.50 3.38
CA VAL A 259 19.42 7.51 3.30
C VAL A 259 20.67 6.65 3.29
N LYS A 260 21.26 6.45 2.11
CA LYS A 260 22.60 5.88 2.00
C LYS A 260 23.50 6.86 2.72
N LYS A 261 23.68 6.67 4.02
CA LYS A 261 24.57 7.48 4.82
C LYS A 261 25.98 7.03 4.44
N ILE A 262 26.58 7.75 3.50
CA ILE A 262 27.96 7.54 3.09
C ILE A 262 28.82 8.03 4.24
N GLN A 263 29.36 7.09 5.04
CA GLN A 263 30.39 7.40 6.01
C GLN A 263 31.74 7.12 5.36
N VAL A 264 32.56 8.16 5.22
CA VAL A 264 33.94 7.99 4.77
C VAL A 264 34.74 7.42 5.93
N VAL A 265 35.34 6.25 5.73
CA VAL A 265 36.29 5.64 6.68
C VAL A 265 37.69 5.90 6.14
N ARG A 266 38.51 6.62 6.91
CA ARG A 266 39.91 6.85 6.59
C ARG A 266 40.76 5.76 7.24
N VAL A 267 41.55 5.08 6.41
CA VAL A 267 42.47 4.04 6.85
C VAL A 267 43.86 4.63 6.96
N MET A 268 44.45 4.63 8.17
CA MET A 268 45.83 5.05 8.37
C MET A 268 46.74 3.82 8.46
N THR A 269 47.67 3.71 7.52
CA THR A 269 48.74 2.70 7.52
C THR A 269 50.03 3.31 8.08
N PRO A 270 50.74 2.61 9.00
CA PRO A 270 52.06 3.03 9.47
C PRO A 270 53.13 2.90 8.39
N ASP A 271 52.92 2.04 7.39
CA ASP A 271 53.81 1.88 6.23
C ASP A 271 53.18 2.54 4.98
N PRO A 272 53.80 3.59 4.41
CA PRO A 272 53.30 4.28 3.22
C PRO A 272 53.39 3.45 1.93
N ASN A 273 54.16 2.36 1.94
CA ASN A 273 54.33 1.45 0.80
C ASN A 273 53.40 0.23 0.85
N MET A 274 52.61 0.07 1.91
CA MET A 274 51.66 -1.03 2.05
C MET A 274 50.59 -0.98 0.95
N ASP A 275 50.43 -2.07 0.19
CA ASP A 275 49.36 -2.18 -0.81
C ASP A 275 48.02 -2.54 -0.15
N LEU A 276 47.13 -1.54 -0.06
CA LEU A 276 45.80 -1.71 0.50
C LEU A 276 44.86 -2.51 -0.41
N ASN A 277 45.21 -2.75 -1.68
CA ASN A 277 44.42 -3.57 -2.59
C ASN A 277 44.82 -5.05 -2.57
N ASP A 278 45.86 -5.44 -1.83
CA ASP A 278 46.18 -6.85 -1.58
C ASP A 278 44.99 -7.59 -0.95
N ALA A 279 44.78 -8.85 -1.34
CA ALA A 279 43.62 -9.62 -0.92
C ALA A 279 43.61 -9.87 0.59
N LYS A 280 44.76 -10.24 1.18
CA LYS A 280 44.89 -10.52 2.62
C LYS A 280 44.74 -9.24 3.42
N VAL A 281 45.29 -8.13 2.91
CA VAL A 281 45.11 -6.82 3.52
C VAL A 281 43.63 -6.44 3.53
N ARG A 282 42.95 -6.47 2.39
CA ARG A 282 41.50 -6.15 2.29
C ARG A 282 40.64 -7.00 3.22
N GLU A 283 40.95 -8.27 3.38
CA GLU A 283 40.23 -9.15 4.31
C GLU A 283 40.44 -8.72 5.77
N ALA A 284 41.69 -8.42 6.15
CA ALA A 284 42.00 -7.93 7.49
C ALA A 284 41.35 -6.57 7.79
N ILE A 285 41.27 -5.65 6.82
CA ILE A 285 40.58 -4.36 6.99
C ILE A 285 39.07 -4.60 7.20
N LEU A 286 38.45 -5.45 6.38
CA LEU A 286 37.01 -5.71 6.44
C LEU A 286 36.62 -6.36 7.78
N GLN A 287 37.45 -7.27 8.29
CA GLN A 287 37.29 -7.88 9.60
C GLN A 287 37.39 -6.85 10.74
N GLN A 288 38.38 -5.95 10.70
CA GLN A 288 38.50 -4.88 11.70
C GLN A 288 37.32 -3.90 11.68
N ILE A 289 36.78 -3.57 10.50
CA ILE A 289 35.58 -2.74 10.39
C ILE A 289 34.39 -3.45 11.03
N LYS A 290 34.23 -4.76 10.77
CA LYS A 290 33.16 -5.59 11.35
C LYS A 290 33.22 -5.59 12.89
N GLU A 291 34.41 -5.77 13.45
CA GLU A 291 34.64 -5.76 14.90
C GLU A 291 34.35 -4.38 15.51
N LYS A 292 34.84 -3.30 14.87
CA LYS A 292 34.54 -1.94 15.33
C LYS A 292 33.06 -1.59 15.25
N MET A 293 32.34 -2.06 14.24
CA MET A 293 30.89 -1.86 14.14
C MET A 293 30.14 -2.58 15.26
N LYS A 294 30.53 -3.82 15.57
CA LYS A 294 29.97 -4.57 16.71
C LYS A 294 30.25 -3.86 18.04
N ALA A 295 31.48 -3.40 18.26
CA ALA A 295 31.86 -2.66 19.47
C ALA A 295 31.11 -1.33 19.64
N ASN A 296 30.60 -0.74 18.54
CA ASN A 296 29.79 0.47 18.56
C ASN A 296 28.27 0.20 18.52
N GLY A 297 27.83 -1.02 18.87
CA GLY A 297 26.41 -1.34 19.08
C GLY A 297 25.63 -1.78 17.84
N MET A 298 26.31 -2.09 16.72
CA MET A 298 25.63 -2.65 15.53
C MET A 298 25.28 -4.13 15.76
N PRO A 299 24.03 -4.57 15.53
CA PRO A 299 23.61 -5.97 15.70
C PRO A 299 24.41 -6.89 14.77
N GLY A 300 24.71 -8.13 15.16
CA GLY A 300 25.68 -8.99 14.47
C GLY A 300 25.30 -9.56 13.11
N ASN A 301 24.11 -9.25 12.57
CA ASN A 301 23.52 -9.83 11.37
C ASN A 301 23.74 -9.00 10.08
N PHE A 302 24.88 -8.30 9.96
CA PHE A 302 25.21 -7.52 8.77
C PHE A 302 26.32 -8.16 7.93
N GLU A 303 26.27 -7.86 6.63
CA GLU A 303 27.27 -8.26 5.66
C GLU A 303 28.06 -7.03 5.17
N LEU A 304 29.39 -7.15 5.09
CA LEU A 304 30.27 -6.13 4.54
C LEU A 304 30.84 -6.62 3.22
N ARG A 305 30.81 -5.77 2.19
CA ARG A 305 31.40 -6.06 0.88
C ARG A 305 32.18 -4.85 0.37
N TRP A 306 33.27 -5.11 -0.33
CA TRP A 306 34.02 -4.06 -1.01
C TRP A 306 33.27 -3.61 -2.27
N LYS A 307 33.15 -2.30 -2.45
CA LYS A 307 32.75 -1.71 -3.71
C LYS A 307 33.99 -1.51 -4.58
N LYS A 308 34.12 -2.29 -5.65
CA LYS A 308 35.16 -2.06 -6.66
C LYS A 308 34.77 -0.85 -7.52
N GLN A 309 35.75 -0.02 -7.82
CA GLN A 309 35.62 1.04 -8.82
C GLN A 309 35.76 0.45 -10.23
N PRO A 310 35.45 1.21 -11.30
CA PRO A 310 35.56 0.72 -12.69
C PRO A 310 36.94 0.20 -13.08
N ASP A 311 37.99 0.66 -12.41
CA ASP A 311 39.39 0.21 -12.57
C ASP A 311 39.70 -1.11 -11.83
N GLY A 312 38.71 -1.71 -11.18
CA GLY A 312 38.83 -2.96 -10.42
C GLY A 312 39.42 -2.79 -9.01
N LYS A 313 39.86 -1.58 -8.62
CA LYS A 313 40.48 -1.29 -7.32
C LYS A 313 39.44 -0.84 -6.29
N VAL A 314 39.80 -0.97 -5.01
CA VAL A 314 38.98 -0.60 -3.85
C VAL A 314 39.53 0.65 -3.17
N PHE A 315 40.86 0.72 -3.04
CA PHE A 315 41.55 1.84 -2.42
C PHE A 315 42.33 2.65 -3.45
N HIS A 316 42.21 3.97 -3.35
CA HIS A 316 42.93 4.96 -4.14
C HIS A 316 43.75 5.84 -3.20
N LYS A 317 45.03 6.06 -3.50
CA LYS A 317 45.84 7.04 -2.76
C LYS A 317 45.27 8.43 -3.06
N GLU A 318 44.95 9.18 -2.00
CA GLU A 318 44.51 10.55 -2.12
C GLU A 318 45.73 11.41 -2.49
N GLU A 319 45.75 11.99 -3.69
CA GLU A 319 46.81 12.91 -4.10
C GLU A 319 46.69 14.21 -3.29
N LYS A 320 47.79 14.64 -2.65
CA LYS A 320 47.81 15.94 -1.95
C LYS A 320 47.64 17.06 -2.98
N LYS A 321 46.46 17.67 -3.05
CA LYS A 321 46.27 18.96 -3.74
C LYS A 321 47.02 20.03 -2.95
N ASN A 322 47.93 20.74 -3.61
CA ASN A 322 48.59 21.91 -3.06
C ASN A 322 47.55 22.95 -2.61
N ASP A 323 47.47 23.19 -1.30
CA ASP A 323 46.67 24.25 -0.70
C ASP A 323 47.22 25.62 -1.11
N ARG A 324 46.67 26.17 -2.20
CA ARG A 324 46.74 27.60 -2.54
C ARG A 324 45.38 28.05 -3.05
N LYS A 325 44.38 28.09 -2.16
CA LYS A 325 43.15 28.90 -2.29
C LYS A 325 42.20 28.62 -1.12
N ARG A 326 42.61 29.00 0.10
CA ARG A 326 41.65 29.21 1.19
C ARG A 326 42.08 30.27 2.20
N GLU A 327 42.78 31.29 1.73
CA GLU A 327 42.79 32.60 2.40
C GLU A 327 41.86 33.52 1.61
N LYS A 328 40.68 33.75 2.17
CA LYS A 328 39.79 34.92 2.04
C LYS A 328 38.36 34.46 2.28
N ARG A 329 37.98 34.55 3.55
CA ARG A 329 36.69 35.06 4.04
C ARG A 329 36.71 34.91 5.56
N GLU A 330 37.37 35.88 6.20
CA GLU A 330 37.08 36.22 7.60
C GLU A 330 35.63 36.75 7.70
N PRO A 331 34.96 36.55 8.85
CA PRO A 331 33.64 37.09 9.11
C PRO A 331 33.76 38.57 9.52
N LYS A 332 32.99 39.45 8.86
CA LYS A 332 32.74 40.79 9.40
C LYS A 332 31.83 40.67 10.61
N ASN A 333 32.40 40.88 11.80
CA ASN A 333 31.66 41.34 12.97
C ASN A 333 30.93 42.65 12.63
N LYS A 334 29.70 42.77 13.13
CA LYS A 334 29.10 44.05 13.53
C LYS A 334 28.56 43.89 14.96
N GLU A 335 29.29 44.49 15.89
CA GLU A 335 28.86 45.22 17.10
C GLU A 335 27.54 46.00 16.85
N GLU A 336 26.70 46.43 17.79
CA GLU A 336 26.66 46.67 19.25
C GLU A 336 25.16 46.94 19.52
N LEU A 337 24.54 46.47 20.60
CA LEU A 337 24.40 47.15 21.90
C LEU A 337 23.79 46.16 22.91
#